data_AF-A0A875RWG3-F1
#
_entry.id   AF-A0A875RWG3-F1
#
_cell.length_a   1.000
_cell.length_b   1.000
_cell.length_c   1.000
_cell.angle_alpha   90.00
_cell.angle_beta   90.00
_cell.angle_gamma   90.00
#
_symmetry.space_group_name_H-M   'P 1'
#
loop_
_entity.id
_entity.type
_entity.pdbx_description
1 polymer ?
#
loop_
_entity_poly.entity_id
_entity_poly.type
_entity_poly.pdbx_seq_one_letter_code
_entity_poly.pdbx_strand_id
1 'polypeptide(L)'
;MSLIDTITSHLPTAPGLLPKWLFFISVVSIFNSAQTYINLELTKQVYGNKPQEVSHLSARTFGTWTLISAIIRYFAAFHIDDVNVYNICIASYCVALWHFGSEWLFYRTCRFDRGLFGPLIVSTISISWMISQKDFYTGLIAQI
;
A
#
# COMPACT_ATOMS: atom_id res chain seq x y z
N MET A 1 28.88 6.41 14.32
CA MET A 1 27.84 5.62 13.64
C MET A 1 27.75 6.13 12.21
N SER A 2 27.92 5.27 11.21
CA SER A 2 27.82 5.69 9.81
C SER A 2 26.36 5.89 9.40
N LEU A 3 26.12 6.63 8.31
CA LEU A 3 24.77 6.76 7.74
C LEU A 3 24.16 5.39 7.41
N ILE A 4 24.98 4.44 6.98
CA ILE A 4 24.57 3.08 6.65
C ILE A 4 24.06 2.38 7.92
N ASP A 5 24.79 2.50 9.04
CA ASP A 5 24.40 1.88 10.32
C ASP A 5 23.08 2.44 10.85
N THR A 6 22.86 3.76 10.71
CA THR A 6 21.60 4.40 11.10
C THR A 6 20.43 3.92 10.23
N ILE A 7 20.63 3.72 8.93
CA ILE A 7 19.56 3.23 8.03
C ILE A 7 19.26 1.76 8.34
N THR A 8 20.28 0.92 8.48
CA THR A 8 20.10 -0.51 8.71
C THR A 8 19.47 -0.82 10.07
N SER A 9 19.72 -0.01 11.10
CA SER A 9 19.07 -0.19 12.42
C SER A 9 17.56 0.02 12.40
N HIS A 10 17.01 0.66 11.36
CA HIS A 10 15.57 0.92 11.22
C HIS A 10 14.89 0.04 10.17
N LEU A 11 15.58 -0.92 9.57
CA LEU A 11 14.99 -1.84 8.60
C LEU A 11 14.37 -3.08 9.30
N PRO A 12 13.31 -3.66 8.72
CA PRO A 12 12.80 -4.95 9.18
C PRO A 12 13.87 -6.04 9.17
N THR A 13 14.04 -6.69 10.32
CA THR A 13 15.09 -7.71 10.56
C THR A 13 14.62 -9.12 10.21
N ALA A 14 13.32 -9.34 10.04
CA ALA A 14 12.77 -10.64 9.64
C ALA A 14 13.37 -11.15 8.32
N PRO A 15 13.53 -12.48 8.16
CA PRO A 15 14.15 -13.07 6.98
C PRO A 15 13.34 -12.80 5.69
N GLY A 16 14.00 -12.94 4.53
CA GLY A 16 13.39 -12.70 3.22
C GLY A 16 13.20 -11.22 2.86
N LEU A 17 12.53 -10.99 1.73
CA LEU A 17 12.40 -9.66 1.12
C LEU A 17 11.02 -9.03 1.32
N LEU A 18 10.00 -9.82 1.64
CA LEU A 18 8.63 -9.32 1.80
C LEU A 18 8.51 -8.25 2.90
N PRO A 19 9.08 -8.40 4.11
CA PRO A 19 9.09 -7.34 5.13
C PRO A 19 9.68 -6.02 4.63
N LYS A 20 10.78 -6.11 3.87
CA LYS A 20 11.48 -4.93 3.30
C LYS A 20 10.62 -4.24 2.23
N TRP A 21 9.93 -5.03 1.40
CA TRP A 21 8.95 -4.52 0.44
C TRP A 21 7.79 -3.80 1.13
N LEU A 22 7.19 -4.40 2.16
CA LEU A 22 6.08 -3.79 2.89
C LEU A 22 6.50 -2.47 3.57
N PHE A 23 7.69 -2.44 4.16
CA PHE A 23 8.26 -1.22 4.73
C PHE A 23 8.50 -0.14 3.67
N PHE A 24 9.07 -0.50 2.53
CA PHE A 24 9.27 0.44 1.41
C PHE A 24 7.94 1.05 0.94
N ILE A 25 6.91 0.22 0.72
CA ILE A 25 5.59 0.71 0.29
C ILE A 25 4.92 1.55 1.39
N SER A 26 5.12 1.24 2.66
CA SER A 26 4.66 2.07 3.78
C SER A 26 5.25 3.48 3.70
N VAL A 27 6.57 3.60 3.53
CA VAL A 27 7.27 4.88 3.40
C VAL A 27 6.76 5.68 2.19
N VAL A 28 6.65 5.04 1.01
CA VAL A 28 6.07 5.67 -0.19
C VAL A 28 4.64 6.17 0.07
N SER A 29 3.83 5.37 0.78
CA SER A 29 2.44 5.72 1.10
C SER A 29 2.36 6.92 2.05
N ILE A 30 3.27 7.04 3.03
CA ILE A 30 3.34 8.20 3.93
C ILE A 30 3.65 9.48 3.14
N PHE A 31 4.61 9.42 2.20
CA PHE A 31 4.91 10.57 1.33
C PHE A 31 3.72 10.97 0.47
N ASN A 32 3.03 10.00 -0.15
CA ASN A 32 1.81 10.27 -0.91
C ASN A 32 0.72 10.88 -0.02
N SER A 33 0.49 10.33 1.17
CA SER A 33 -0.45 10.89 2.14
C SER A 33 -0.13 12.34 2.47
N ALA A 34 1.11 12.68 2.80
CA ALA A 34 1.50 14.06 3.09
C ALA A 34 1.23 15.00 1.90
N GLN A 35 1.55 14.56 0.68
CA GLN A 35 1.34 15.36 -0.52
C GLN A 35 -0.13 15.71 -0.77
N THR A 36 -1.07 14.80 -0.48
CA THR A 36 -2.52 15.04 -0.68
C THR A 36 -3.09 16.19 0.16
N TYR A 37 -2.40 16.59 1.24
CA TYR A 37 -2.76 17.76 2.05
C TYR A 37 -2.20 19.08 1.48
N ILE A 38 -1.25 19.01 0.56
CA ILE A 38 -0.56 20.16 -0.02
C ILE A 38 -1.16 20.51 -1.39
N ASN A 39 -1.33 19.52 -2.28
CA ASN A 39 -1.85 19.75 -3.62
C ASN A 39 -2.72 18.57 -4.13
N LEU A 40 -3.39 18.79 -5.26
CA LEU A 40 -4.31 17.82 -5.88
C LEU A 40 -3.69 17.07 -7.05
N GLU A 41 -2.45 17.36 -7.44
CA GLU A 41 -1.92 16.99 -8.74
C GLU A 41 -1.84 15.47 -8.92
N LEU A 42 -1.18 14.75 -8.01
CA LEU A 42 -1.09 13.29 -8.12
C LEU A 42 -2.45 12.61 -7.92
N THR A 43 -3.31 13.14 -7.04
CA THR A 43 -4.66 12.57 -6.86
C THR A 43 -5.49 12.71 -8.14
N LYS A 44 -5.37 13.84 -8.85
CA LYS A 44 -6.00 14.05 -10.16
C LYS A 44 -5.43 13.14 -11.24
N GLN A 45 -4.16 12.76 -11.17
CA GLN A 45 -3.59 11.78 -12.10
C GLN A 45 -4.19 10.39 -11.88
N VAL A 46 -4.42 9.98 -10.63
CA VAL A 46 -5.11 8.72 -10.30
C VAL A 46 -6.53 8.71 -10.88
N TYR A 47 -7.32 9.75 -10.59
CA TYR A 47 -8.69 9.91 -11.11
C TYR A 47 -8.71 10.67 -12.45
N GLY A 48 -7.82 10.30 -13.37
CA GLY A 48 -7.53 11.05 -14.58
C GLY A 48 -8.66 11.17 -15.61
N ASN A 49 -9.71 10.34 -15.52
CA ASN A 49 -10.88 10.46 -16.41
C ASN A 49 -11.88 11.51 -15.90
N LYS A 50 -11.88 11.81 -14.59
CA LYS A 50 -12.75 12.82 -13.98
C LYS A 50 -12.02 13.69 -12.95
N PRO A 51 -10.95 14.39 -13.35
CA PRO A 51 -10.11 15.16 -12.42
C PRO A 51 -10.86 16.32 -11.74
N GLN A 52 -12.00 16.75 -12.28
CA GLN A 52 -12.90 17.75 -11.69
C GLN A 52 -13.62 17.27 -10.42
N GLU A 53 -13.77 15.95 -10.23
CA GLU A 53 -14.39 15.36 -9.03
C GLU A 53 -13.40 15.28 -7.84
N VAL A 54 -12.10 15.52 -8.10
CA VAL A 54 -11.06 15.58 -7.08
C VAL A 54 -11.06 16.96 -6.42
N SER A 55 -11.77 17.05 -5.30
CA SER A 55 -11.77 18.21 -4.40
C SER A 55 -10.63 18.14 -3.37
N HIS A 56 -10.36 19.26 -2.70
CA HIS A 56 -9.43 19.28 -1.55
C HIS A 56 -9.87 18.38 -0.41
N LEU A 57 -11.18 18.23 -0.18
CA LEU A 57 -11.68 17.33 0.85
C LEU A 57 -11.43 15.88 0.46
N SER A 58 -11.81 15.48 -0.76
CA SER A 58 -11.64 14.09 -1.21
C SER A 58 -10.17 13.68 -1.32
N ALA A 59 -9.27 14.59 -1.74
CA ALA A 59 -7.83 14.35 -1.73
C ALA A 59 -7.29 14.08 -0.31
N ARG A 60 -7.66 14.90 0.68
CA ARG A 60 -7.26 14.65 2.08
C ARG A 60 -7.84 13.36 2.63
N THR A 61 -9.10 13.03 2.32
CA THR A 61 -9.71 11.75 2.72
C THR A 61 -8.96 10.56 2.13
N PHE A 62 -8.60 10.63 0.84
CA PHE A 62 -7.76 9.65 0.17
C PHE A 62 -6.39 9.53 0.85
N GLY A 63 -5.78 10.66 1.23
CA GLY A 63 -4.55 10.72 2.00
C GLY A 63 -4.63 10.04 3.36
N THR A 64 -5.68 10.33 4.14
CA THR A 64 -5.92 9.71 5.46
C THR A 64 -6.05 8.21 5.34
N TRP A 65 -6.86 7.72 4.39
CA TRP A 65 -7.03 6.29 4.16
C TRP A 65 -5.73 5.61 3.69
N THR A 66 -4.94 6.31 2.86
CA THR A 66 -3.61 5.85 2.45
C THR A 66 -2.64 5.77 3.64
N LEU A 67 -2.73 6.71 4.59
CA LEU A 67 -1.90 6.74 5.79
C LEU A 67 -2.23 5.57 6.72
N ILE A 68 -3.52 5.27 6.92
CA ILE A 68 -3.96 4.08 7.65
C ILE A 68 -3.38 2.82 7.02
N SER A 69 -3.46 2.71 5.69
CA SER A 69 -2.86 1.58 4.96
C SER A 69 -1.34 1.52 5.12
N ALA A 70 -0.65 2.67 5.17
CA ALA A 70 0.78 2.75 5.41
C ALA A 70 1.16 2.23 6.81
N ILE A 71 0.38 2.58 7.84
CA ILE A 71 0.57 2.12 9.21
C ILE A 71 0.40 0.59 9.27
N ILE A 72 -0.64 0.05 8.65
CA ILE A 72 -0.84 -1.42 8.58
C ILE A 72 0.37 -2.12 7.94
N ARG A 73 0.87 -1.60 6.81
CA ARG A 73 2.05 -2.14 6.13
C ARG A 73 3.32 -2.03 6.97
N TYR A 74 3.48 -0.93 7.70
CA TYR A 74 4.60 -0.74 8.63
C TYR A 74 4.56 -1.83 9.71
N PHE A 75 3.43 -2.01 10.39
CA PHE A 75 3.31 -3.05 11.42
C PHE A 75 3.52 -4.45 10.83
N ALA A 76 2.95 -4.75 9.66
CA ALA A 76 3.18 -6.03 8.99
C ALA A 76 4.65 -6.26 8.60
N ALA A 77 5.41 -5.20 8.31
CA ALA A 77 6.84 -5.32 8.03
C ALA A 77 7.63 -5.74 9.28
N PHE A 78 7.29 -5.24 10.47
CA PHE A 78 8.00 -5.56 11.71
C PHE A 78 7.43 -6.75 12.49
N HIS A 79 6.19 -7.15 12.18
CA HIS A 79 5.46 -8.26 12.80
C HIS A 79 4.92 -9.22 11.74
N ILE A 80 5.76 -9.59 10.77
CA ILE A 80 5.38 -10.41 9.62
C ILE A 80 4.95 -11.83 10.00
N ASP A 81 5.37 -12.30 11.17
CA ASP A 81 5.04 -13.60 11.76
C ASP A 81 3.68 -13.63 12.47
N ASP A 82 3.13 -12.47 12.86
CA ASP A 82 1.79 -12.39 13.43
C ASP A 82 0.74 -12.56 12.32
N VAL A 83 0.04 -13.69 12.35
CA VAL A 83 -1.00 -14.04 11.37
C VAL A 83 -2.12 -13.01 11.28
N ASN A 84 -2.49 -12.36 12.38
CA ASN A 84 -3.57 -11.37 12.38
C ASN A 84 -3.11 -10.11 11.66
N VAL A 85 -1.91 -9.61 11.98
CA VAL A 85 -1.32 -8.46 11.30
C VAL A 85 -1.11 -8.76 9.81
N TYR A 86 -0.63 -9.97 9.49
CA TYR A 86 -0.45 -10.44 8.12
C TYR A 86 -1.75 -10.44 7.32
N ASN A 87 -2.82 -11.02 7.88
CA ASN A 87 -4.13 -11.09 7.23
C ASN A 87 -4.77 -9.71 7.09
N ILE A 88 -4.64 -8.83 8.09
CA ILE A 88 -5.12 -7.44 8.01
C ILE A 88 -4.40 -6.69 6.90
N CYS A 89 -3.09 -6.91 6.74
CA CYS A 89 -2.31 -6.30 5.67
C CYS A 89 -2.77 -6.78 4.28
N ILE A 90 -2.97 -8.09 4.09
CA ILE A 90 -3.57 -8.63 2.85
C ILE A 90 -4.94 -7.99 2.60
N ALA A 91 -5.81 -7.97 3.60
CA ALA A 91 -7.15 -7.39 3.47
C ALA A 91 -7.09 -5.91 3.05
N SER A 92 -6.16 -5.13 3.61
CA SER A 92 -5.96 -3.72 3.22
C SER A 92 -5.57 -3.56 1.74
N TYR A 93 -4.74 -4.46 1.21
CA TYR A 93 -4.42 -4.46 -0.22
C TYR A 93 -5.61 -4.90 -1.07
N CYS A 94 -6.42 -5.86 -0.61
CA CYS A 94 -7.66 -6.25 -1.29
C CYS A 94 -8.65 -5.09 -1.38
N VAL A 95 -8.81 -4.29 -0.31
CA VAL A 95 -9.64 -3.07 -0.34
C VAL A 95 -9.09 -2.07 -1.34
N ALA A 96 -7.77 -1.88 -1.41
CA ALA A 96 -7.15 -1.00 -2.40
C ALA A 96 -7.40 -1.50 -3.84
N LEU A 97 -7.20 -2.80 -4.10
CA LEU A 97 -7.44 -3.40 -5.41
C LEU A 97 -8.92 -3.29 -5.81
N TRP A 98 -9.84 -3.53 -4.87
CA TRP A 98 -11.27 -3.33 -5.08
C TRP A 98 -11.62 -1.87 -5.41
N HIS A 99 -11.12 -0.92 -4.63
CA HIS A 99 -11.36 0.52 -4.86
C HIS A 99 -10.87 0.93 -6.24
N PHE A 100 -9.59 0.76 -6.55
CA PHE A 100 -9.03 1.19 -7.84
C PHE A 100 -9.56 0.38 -9.02
N GLY A 101 -9.85 -0.92 -8.82
CA GLY A 101 -10.48 -1.76 -9.82
C GLY A 101 -11.90 -1.32 -10.15
N SER A 102 -12.70 -0.98 -9.14
CA SER A 102 -14.08 -0.50 -9.35
C SER A 102 -14.13 0.91 -9.94
N GLU A 103 -13.23 1.80 -9.52
CA GLU A 103 -13.06 3.14 -10.10
C GLU A 103 -12.67 3.10 -11.59
N TRP A 104 -11.90 2.08 -11.99
CA TRP A 104 -11.55 1.85 -13.38
C TRP A 104 -12.68 1.17 -14.19
N LEU A 105 -13.23 0.06 -13.69
CA LEU A 105 -14.17 -0.78 -14.43
C LEU A 105 -15.60 -0.23 -14.47
N PHE A 106 -16.11 0.26 -13.33
CA PHE A 106 -17.51 0.62 -13.17
C PHE A 106 -17.72 2.14 -13.14
N TYR A 107 -17.03 2.87 -12.25
CA TYR A 107 -17.25 4.31 -12.07
C TYR A 107 -16.54 5.16 -13.13
N ARG A 108 -15.53 4.60 -13.81
CA ARG A 108 -14.77 5.21 -14.91
C ARG A 108 -14.14 6.55 -14.54
N THR A 109 -13.77 6.72 -13.27
CA THR A 109 -13.09 7.91 -12.72
C THR A 109 -11.57 7.80 -12.90
N CYS A 110 -11.01 6.60 -12.83
CA CYS A 110 -9.59 6.33 -13.08
C CYS A 110 -9.31 6.11 -14.56
N ARG A 111 -8.16 6.61 -15.04
CA ARG A 111 -7.63 6.34 -16.37
C ARG A 111 -6.62 5.19 -16.29
N PHE A 112 -6.62 4.29 -17.27
CA PHE A 112 -5.67 3.18 -17.32
C PHE A 112 -4.29 3.65 -17.81
N ASP A 113 -3.60 4.39 -16.94
CA ASP A 113 -2.32 5.02 -17.23
C ASP A 113 -1.38 5.00 -16.00
N ARG A 114 -0.31 5.81 -16.05
CA ARG A 114 0.69 5.92 -14.98
C ARG A 114 0.10 6.27 -13.61
N GLY A 115 -1.02 7.01 -13.55
CA GLY A 115 -1.67 7.35 -12.28
C GLY A 115 -2.27 6.13 -11.59
N LEU A 116 -2.95 5.26 -12.35
CA LEU A 116 -3.61 4.06 -11.84
C LEU A 116 -2.65 2.86 -11.68
N PHE A 117 -1.61 2.76 -12.51
CA PHE A 117 -0.70 1.61 -12.51
C PHE A 117 0.04 1.43 -11.19
N GLY A 118 0.46 2.51 -10.53
CA GLY A 118 1.13 2.42 -9.23
C GLY A 118 0.29 1.62 -8.22
N PRO A 119 -0.94 2.07 -7.89
CA PRO A 119 -1.80 1.36 -6.95
C PRO A 119 -2.19 -0.07 -7.37
N LEU A 120 -2.50 -0.32 -8.65
CA LEU A 120 -2.90 -1.66 -9.12
C LEU A 120 -1.75 -2.67 -9.08
N ILE A 121 -0.56 -2.27 -9.53
CA ILE A 121 0.62 -3.15 -9.54
C ILE A 121 1.05 -3.45 -8.10
N VAL A 122 1.15 -2.42 -7.25
CA VAL A 122 1.57 -2.59 -5.86
C VAL A 122 0.61 -3.50 -5.09
N SER A 123 -0.70 -3.29 -5.21
CA SER A 123 -1.69 -4.13 -4.53
C SER A 123 -1.67 -5.58 -5.04
N THR A 124 -1.65 -5.79 -6.36
CA THR A 124 -1.64 -7.14 -6.96
C THR A 124 -0.37 -7.93 -6.60
N ILE A 125 0.81 -7.31 -6.73
CA ILE A 125 2.08 -7.95 -6.37
C ILE A 125 2.11 -8.26 -4.87
N SER A 126 1.68 -7.32 -4.03
CA SER A 126 1.72 -7.52 -2.57
C SER A 126 0.78 -8.63 -2.13
N ILE A 127 -0.45 -8.69 -2.64
CA ILE A 127 -1.40 -9.78 -2.34
C ILE A 127 -0.80 -11.12 -2.77
N SER A 128 -0.35 -11.21 -4.02
CA SER A 128 0.19 -12.46 -4.56
C SER A 128 1.40 -12.95 -3.77
N TRP A 129 2.32 -12.04 -3.45
CA TRP A 129 3.53 -12.36 -2.70
C TRP A 129 3.18 -12.79 -1.27
N MET A 130 2.32 -12.03 -0.58
CA MET A 130 1.90 -12.37 0.78
C MET A 130 1.17 -13.72 0.83
N ILE A 131 0.27 -14.03 -0.10
CA ILE A 131 -0.37 -15.34 -0.15
C ILE A 131 0.66 -16.45 -0.38
N SER A 132 1.60 -16.26 -1.30
CA SER A 132 2.62 -17.28 -1.63
C SER A 132 3.61 -17.56 -0.50
N GLN A 133 3.81 -16.64 0.43
CA GLN A 133 4.79 -16.76 1.53
C GLN A 133 4.13 -16.80 2.92
N LYS A 134 2.81 -16.98 2.98
CA LYS A 134 2.07 -17.02 4.24
C LYS A 134 2.59 -18.11 5.18
N ASP A 135 2.76 -19.32 4.67
CA ASP A 135 3.26 -20.46 5.44
C ASP A 135 4.69 -20.22 5.94
N PHE A 136 5.55 -19.65 5.09
CA PHE A 136 6.94 -19.32 5.43
C PHE A 136 7.04 -18.33 6.58
N TYR A 137 6.18 -17.30 6.60
CA TYR A 137 6.25 -16.25 7.61
C TYR A 137 5.47 -16.55 8.88
N THR A 138 4.29 -17.16 8.78
CA THR A 138 3.37 -17.36 9.92
C THR A 138 3.43 -18.75 10.53
N GLY A 139 4.11 -19.71 9.87
CA GLY A 139 4.17 -21.11 10.31
C GLY A 139 2.83 -21.86 10.22
N LEU A 140 1.78 -21.21 9.74
CA LEU A 140 0.46 -21.80 9.51
C LEU A 140 0.36 -22.23 8.06
N ILE A 141 0.15 -23.52 7.82
CA ILE A 141 -0.17 -24.04 6.49
C ILE A 141 -1.51 -23.42 6.08
N ALA A 142 -1.54 -22.72 4.95
CA ALA A 142 -2.78 -22.32 4.33
C ALA A 142 -3.66 -23.57 4.13
N GLN A 143 -4.68 -23.74 4.98
CA GLN A 143 -5.74 -24.71 4.73
C GLN A 143 -6.54 -24.16 3.53
N ILE A 144 -6.13 -24.56 2.34
CA ILE A 144 -6.86 -24.32 1.09
C ILE A 144 -8.13 -25.17 1.10
#